data_AF-A0A520K6I8-F1
#
_entry.id   AF-A0A520K6I8-F1
#
_cell.length_a   1.000
_cell.length_b   1.000
_cell.length_c   1.000
_cell.angle_alpha   90.00
_cell.angle_beta   90.00
_cell.angle_gamma   90.00
#
_symmetry.space_group_name_H-M   'P 1'
#
loop_
_entity.id
_entity.type
_entity.pdbx_description
1 polymer ?
#
loop_
_entity_poly.entity_id
_entity_poly.type
_entity_poly.pdbx_seq_one_letter_code
_entity_poly.pdbx_strand_id
1 'polypeptide(L)' 'MSMKEEVVLRWLKKAENNLKTVKHLLTLEDAPTDVISFQCQQAVEKYFKAYLTLVDVRVKIVEEEG' A
#
# COMPACT_ATOMS: atom_id res chain seq x y z
N MET A 1 9.67 -6.91 19.59
CA MET A 1 9.08 -5.86 18.75
C MET A 1 7.88 -5.28 19.46
N SER A 2 7.66 -3.97 19.37
CA SER A 2 6.45 -3.32 19.88
C SER A 2 5.25 -3.60 18.95
N MET A 3 4.03 -3.48 19.48
CA MET A 3 2.80 -3.54 18.66
C MET A 3 2.84 -2.54 17.49
N LYS A 4 3.45 -1.36 17.70
CA LYS A 4 3.62 -0.36 16.63
C LYS A 4 4.52 -0.87 15.51
N GLU A 5 5.67 -1.44 15.86
CA GLU A 5 6.61 -2.01 14.88
C GLU A 5 5.95 -3.14 14.06
N GLU A 6 5.13 -3.98 14.69
CA GLU A 6 4.39 -5.03 14.00
C GLU A 6 3.40 -4.47 12.97
N VAL A 7 2.71 -3.37 13.30
CA VAL A 7 1.78 -2.71 12.36
C VAL A 7 2.55 -2.06 11.20
N VAL A 8 3.66 -1.37 11.48
CA VAL A 8 4.53 -0.79 10.45
C VAL A 8 5.02 -1.87 9.48
N LEU A 9 5.60 -2.96 10.00
CA LEU A 9 6.09 -4.07 9.18
C LEU A 9 4.98 -4.72 8.35
N ARG A 10 3.77 -4.82 8.90
CA ARG A 10 2.61 -5.35 8.18
C ARG A 10 2.23 -4.47 6.99
N TRP A 11 2.27 -3.15 7.15
CA TRP A 11 2.01 -2.22 6.04
C TRP A 11 3.08 -2.30 4.96
N LEU A 12 4.36 -2.30 5.36
CA LEU A 12 5.50 -2.45 4.44
C LEU A 12 5.39 -3.75 3.63
N LYS A 13 5.16 -4.88 4.31
CA LYS A 13 5.00 -6.19 3.63
C LYS A 13 3.86 -6.18 2.60
N LYS A 14 2.75 -5.52 2.91
CA LYS A 14 1.64 -5.40 1.96
C LYS A 14 2.00 -4.50 0.77
N ALA A 15 2.71 -3.40 0.98
CA ALA A 15 3.20 -2.53 -0.09
C ALA A 15 4.15 -3.28 -1.05
N GLU A 16 5.08 -4.06 -0.50
CA GLU A 16 5.97 -4.92 -1.30
C GLU A 16 5.19 -5.94 -2.14
N ASN A 17 4.11 -6.50 -1.60
CA ASN A 17 3.24 -7.40 -2.37
C ASN A 17 2.55 -6.67 -3.53
N ASN A 18 2.13 -5.41 -3.36
CA ASN A 18 1.59 -4.62 -4.46
C ASN A 18 2.64 -4.43 -5.57
N LEU A 19 3.89 -4.10 -5.22
CA LEU A 19 4.97 -3.97 -6.21
C LEU A 19 5.34 -5.31 -6.86
N LYS A 20 5.28 -6.42 -6.12
CA LYS A 20 5.46 -7.77 -6.68
C LYS A 20 4.38 -8.08 -7.72
N THR A 21 3.13 -7.72 -7.46
CA THR A 21 2.04 -7.85 -8.43
C THR A 21 2.29 -7.00 -9.66
N VAL A 22 2.69 -5.73 -9.51
CA VAL A 22 3.06 -4.86 -10.65
C VAL A 22 4.15 -5.51 -11.50
N LYS A 23 5.23 -5.97 -10.87
CA LYS A 23 6.35 -6.63 -11.57
C LYS A 23 5.91 -7.87 -12.35
N HIS A 24 4.96 -8.64 -11.80
CA HIS A 24 4.42 -9.82 -12.49
C HIS A 24 3.50 -9.44 -13.66
N LEU A 25 2.61 -8.46 -13.48
CA LEU A 25 1.69 -8.04 -14.54
C LEU A 25 2.42 -7.39 -15.73
N LEU A 26 3.53 -6.69 -15.47
CA LEU A 26 4.37 -6.11 -16.51
C LEU A 26 5.07 -7.15 -17.41
N THR A 27 5.07 -8.44 -17.06
CA THR A 27 5.62 -9.49 -17.93
C THR A 27 4.59 -10.03 -18.93
N LEU A 28 3.34 -9.60 -18.86
CA LEU A 28 2.28 -10.02 -19.78
C LEU A 28 2.36 -9.19 -21.07
N GLU A 29 2.11 -9.83 -22.22
CA GLU A 29 2.10 -9.16 -23.52
C GLU A 29 0.97 -8.11 -23.61
N ASP A 30 -0.21 -8.43 -23.08
CA ASP A 30 -1.35 -7.51 -22.94
C ASP A 30 -1.56 -7.15 -21.47
N ALA A 31 -0.60 -6.41 -20.91
CA ALA A 31 -0.60 -6.06 -19.50
C ALA A 31 -1.77 -5.11 -19.15
N PRO A 32 -2.62 -5.43 -18.16
CA PRO A 32 -3.76 -4.59 -17.78
C PRO A 32 -3.27 -3.34 -17.05
N THR A 33 -3.10 -2.24 -17.80
CA THR A 33 -2.48 -1.00 -17.30
C THR A 33 -3.29 -0.33 -16.19
N ASP A 34 -4.62 -0.41 -16.23
CA ASP A 34 -5.53 0.05 -15.18
C ASP A 34 -5.28 -0.68 -13.85
N VAL A 35 -5.12 -2.00 -13.89
CA VAL A 35 -4.81 -2.82 -12.72
C VAL A 35 -3.40 -2.48 -12.21
N ILE A 36 -2.42 -2.32 -13.10
CA ILE A 36 -1.05 -1.94 -12.71
C ILE A 36 -1.04 -0.58 -12.00
N SER A 37 -1.71 0.42 -12.56
CA SER A 37 -1.82 1.76 -11.95
C SER A 37 -2.48 1.71 -10.58
N PHE A 38 -3.56 0.92 -10.44
CA PHE A 38 -4.21 0.71 -9.15
C PHE A 38 -3.26 0.06 -8.14
N GLN A 39 -2.48 -0.96 -8.52
CA GLN A 39 -1.51 -1.60 -7.63
C GLN A 39 -0.38 -0.63 -7.21
N CYS A 40 0.08 0.25 -8.11
CA CYS A 40 1.03 1.31 -7.78
C CYS A 40 0.47 2.29 -6.74
N GLN A 41 -0.76 2.80 -6.93
CA GLN A 41 -1.45 3.63 -5.94
C GLN A 41 -1.54 2.92 -4.58
N GLN A 42 -1.94 1.65 -4.60
CA GLN A 42 -2.08 0.81 -3.42
C GLN A 42 -0.74 0.59 -2.70
N ALA A 43 0.39 0.53 -3.41
CA ALA A 43 1.72 0.44 -2.81
C ALA A 43 2.08 1.75 -2.08
N VAL A 44 1.91 2.89 -2.76
CA VAL A 44 2.18 4.23 -2.19
C VAL A 44 1.35 4.46 -0.94
N GLU A 45 0.05 4.19 -0.99
CA GLU A 45 -0.85 4.35 0.16
C GLU A 45 -0.37 3.54 1.37
N LYS A 46 0.11 2.30 1.16
CA LYS A 46 0.55 1.43 2.25
C LYS A 46 1.90 1.83 2.81
N TYR A 47 2.85 2.26 1.99
CA TYR A 47 4.07 2.87 2.50
C TYR A 47 3.76 4.12 3.32
N PHE A 48 2.82 4.95 2.86
CA PHE A 48 2.42 6.15 3.59
C PHE A 48 1.74 5.80 4.92
N LYS A 49 0.85 4.80 4.95
CA LYS A 49 0.27 4.25 6.19
C LYS A 49 1.34 3.72 7.15
N ALA A 50 2.37 3.04 6.64
CA ALA A 50 3.49 2.59 7.46
C ALA A 50 4.24 3.78 8.08
N TYR A 51 4.55 4.80 7.27
CA TYR A 51 5.22 6.02 7.72
C TYR A 51 4.40 6.77 8.77
N LEU A 52 3.12 7.06 8.50
CA LEU A 52 2.23 7.74 9.44
C LEU A 52 2.09 6.97 10.76
N THR A 53 2.02 5.63 10.70
CA THR A 53 2.02 4.78 11.90
C THR A 53 3.32 4.94 12.68
N LEU A 54 4.47 4.94 12.00
CA LEU A 54 5.79 5.08 12.64
C LEU A 54 5.90 6.40 13.42
N VAL A 55 5.40 7.49 12.83
CA VAL A 55 5.40 8.84 13.42
C VAL A 55 4.17 9.15 14.27
N ASP A 56 3.37 8.14 14.63
CA ASP A 56 2.19 8.24 15.50
C ASP A 56 1.11 9.24 15.03
N VAL A 57 0.98 9.43 13.71
CA VAL A 57 -0.07 10.25 13.09
C VAL A 57 -1.28 9.37 12.77
N ARG A 58 -2.43 9.69 13.38
CA ARG A 58 -3.72 9.06 13.06
C ARG A 58 -4.45 9.85 11.99
N VAL A 59 -4.82 9.16 10.90
CA VAL A 59 -5.71 9.71 9.87
C VAL A 59 -7.15 9.51 10.33
N LYS A 60 -7.96 10.56 10.31
CA LYS A 60 -9.41 10.45 10.50
C LYS A 60 -10.02 9.91 9.21
N ILE A 61 -10.87 8.90 9.32
CA ILE A 61 -11.72 8.51 8.19
C ILE A 61 -12.71 9.66 8.00
N VAL A 62 -12.67 10.27 6.83
CA VAL A 62 -13.72 11.19 6.40
C VAL A 62 -14.80 10.31 5.82
N GLU A 63 -15.92 10.16 6.53
CA GLU A 63 -17.12 9.59 5.92
C GLU A 63 -17.63 10.65 4.93
N GLU A 64 -17.64 10.32 3.64
CA GLU A 64 -18.37 11.12 2.67
C GLU A 64 -19.85 10.95 2.98
N GLU A 65 -20.49 12.00 3.52
CA GLU A 65 -21.94 12.09 3.58
C GLU A 65 -22.47 12.09 2.15
N GLY A 66 -22.98 10.93 1.72
CA GLY A 66 -23.73 10.75 0.47
C GLY A 66 -25.19 11.15 0.62
#